data_AF-A0A4Q5XMV9-F1
#
_entry.id   AF-A0A4Q5XMV9-F1
#
_cell.length_a   1.000
_cell.length_b   1.000
_cell.length_c   1.000
_cell.angle_alpha   90.00
_cell.angle_beta   90.00
_cell.angle_gamma   90.00
#
_symmetry.space_group_name_H-M   'P 1'
#
loop_
_entity.id
_entity.type
_entity.pdbx_description
1 polymer ?
#
loop_
_entity_poly.entity_id
_entity_poly.type
_entity_poly.pdbx_seq_one_letter_code
_entity_poly.pdbx_strand_id
1 'polypeptide(L)'
;MMSRLALQELAVAQDAEASTRVDLSLLWTALCTGTWRFLAVFATNERHFALLQEPLCPAPLPPRKLQLLESVLLGKAPKVVAMEQQRSLSSITGATQDCLRAMGLVGAAAQASVLLTMAARAAHRADWSPRVATSSELSVDHEPIHVISVPRPDLRLPKTLSLAEATVLRSLLAGESYAQISSARETSQRTVANQLAAAFRKLGVSGRRATIERLIQRSAQLA
;
A
#
# COMPACT_ATOMS: atom_id res chain seq x y z
N MET A 1 15.12 -10.22 20.15
CA MET A 1 14.09 -9.49 19.38
C MET A 1 14.79 -8.49 18.46
N MET A 2 14.90 -8.83 17.17
CA MET A 2 15.49 -7.91 16.19
C MET A 2 14.66 -6.62 16.09
N SER A 3 15.34 -5.49 15.89
CA SER A 3 14.66 -4.22 15.69
C SER A 3 13.93 -4.21 14.34
N ARG A 4 12.86 -3.42 14.23
CA ARG A 4 12.12 -3.27 12.96
C ARG A 4 13.01 -2.75 11.82
N LEU A 5 13.99 -1.90 12.13
CA LEU A 5 14.93 -1.39 11.13
C LEU A 5 15.86 -2.49 10.62
N ALA A 6 16.42 -3.31 11.52
CA ALA A 6 17.28 -4.44 11.12
C ALA A 6 16.52 -5.44 10.22
N LEU A 7 15.24 -5.68 10.53
CA LEU A 7 14.40 -6.54 9.70
C LEU A 7 14.15 -5.95 8.30
N GLN A 8 13.98 -4.62 8.20
CA GLN A 8 13.80 -3.93 6.93
C GLN A 8 15.07 -3.99 6.08
N GLU A 9 16.24 -3.78 6.68
CA GLU A 9 17.54 -3.88 6.00
C GLU A 9 17.78 -5.30 5.45
N LEU A 10 17.51 -6.33 6.26
CA LEU A 10 17.63 -7.71 5.84
C LEU A 10 16.69 -8.04 4.67
N ALA A 11 15.44 -7.56 4.72
CA ALA A 11 14.49 -7.77 3.63
C ALA A 11 14.91 -7.08 2.32
N VAL A 12 15.56 -5.91 2.40
CA VAL A 12 16.10 -5.21 1.22
C VAL A 12 17.29 -5.98 0.63
N ALA A 13 18.19 -6.48 1.47
CA ALA A 13 19.31 -7.31 1.02
C ALA A 13 18.82 -8.59 0.34
N GLN A 14 17.85 -9.28 0.96
CA GLN A 14 17.28 -10.51 0.42
C GLN A 14 16.57 -10.28 -0.92
N ASP A 15 15.83 -9.19 -1.06
CA ASP A 15 15.15 -8.83 -2.32
C ASP A 15 16.11 -8.51 -3.46
N ALA A 16 17.29 -7.96 -3.16
CA ALA A 16 18.32 -7.68 -4.15
C ALA A 16 18.92 -8.97 -4.73
N GLU A 17 18.99 -10.03 -3.91
CA GLU A 17 19.46 -11.36 -4.33
C GLU A 17 18.32 -12.23 -4.92
N ALA A 18 17.07 -11.90 -4.60
CA ALA A 18 15.90 -12.66 -5.00
C ALA A 18 15.64 -12.59 -6.51
N SER A 19 15.58 -13.76 -7.14
CA SER A 19 15.21 -13.90 -8.56
C SER A 19 13.77 -14.38 -8.76
N THR A 20 13.08 -14.82 -7.70
CA THR A 20 11.75 -15.40 -7.81
C THR A 20 10.70 -14.34 -8.09
N ARG A 21 10.05 -14.46 -9.24
CA ARG A 21 8.94 -13.63 -9.66
C ARG A 21 7.63 -14.31 -9.33
N VAL A 22 6.70 -13.56 -8.71
CA VAL A 22 5.37 -14.06 -8.36
C VAL A 22 4.28 -13.12 -8.85
N ASP A 23 3.09 -13.67 -9.08
CA ASP A 23 1.92 -12.83 -9.34
C ASP A 23 1.46 -12.17 -8.04
N LEU A 24 1.40 -10.84 -8.04
CA LEU A 24 0.96 -10.03 -6.92
C LEU A 24 -0.50 -10.31 -6.53
N SER A 25 -1.31 -10.90 -7.42
CA SER A 25 -2.65 -11.38 -7.05
C SER A 25 -2.63 -12.46 -5.97
N LEU A 26 -1.54 -13.25 -5.89
CA LEU A 26 -1.39 -14.27 -4.85
C LEU A 26 -1.33 -13.64 -3.46
N LEU A 27 -0.68 -12.48 -3.34
CA LEU A 27 -0.67 -11.73 -2.09
C LEU A 27 -2.09 -11.33 -1.67
N TRP A 28 -2.90 -10.84 -2.59
CA TRP A 28 -4.31 -10.50 -2.29
C TRP A 28 -5.09 -11.73 -1.80
N THR A 29 -4.97 -12.86 -2.51
CA THR A 29 -5.63 -14.11 -2.12
C THR A 29 -5.18 -14.60 -0.74
N ALA A 30 -3.89 -14.57 -0.46
CA ALA A 30 -3.33 -14.99 0.82
C ALA A 30 -3.82 -14.12 2.00
N LEU A 31 -3.88 -12.80 1.80
CA LEU A 31 -4.40 -11.86 2.80
C LEU A 31 -5.91 -12.05 3.03
N CYS A 32 -6.68 -12.34 1.97
CA CYS A 32 -8.13 -12.53 2.06
C CYS A 32 -8.51 -13.85 2.75
N THR A 33 -7.74 -14.91 2.48
CA THR A 33 -7.92 -16.23 3.12
C THR A 33 -7.33 -16.28 4.53
N GLY A 34 -6.54 -15.27 4.91
CA GLY A 34 -5.90 -15.19 6.22
C GLY A 34 -4.68 -16.10 6.34
N THR A 35 -4.16 -16.66 5.25
CA THR A 35 -2.92 -17.44 5.26
C THR A 35 -1.71 -16.55 5.51
N TRP A 36 -1.76 -15.28 5.10
CA TRP A 36 -0.74 -14.28 5.42
C TRP A 36 -1.32 -13.09 6.15
N ARG A 37 -0.49 -12.50 7.01
CA ARG A 37 -0.76 -11.21 7.66
C ARG A 37 0.48 -10.32 7.56
N PHE A 38 0.27 -9.02 7.38
CA PHE A 38 1.34 -8.04 7.41
C PHE A 38 1.96 -7.97 8.81
N LEU A 39 3.26 -8.16 8.86
CA LEU A 39 4.10 -7.78 9.99
C LEU A 39 4.53 -6.32 9.85
N ALA A 40 4.93 -5.92 8.65
CA ALA A 40 5.29 -4.53 8.34
C ALA A 40 5.11 -4.22 6.85
N VAL A 41 4.87 -2.94 6.56
CA VAL A 41 4.94 -2.37 5.22
C VAL A 41 5.88 -1.17 5.28
N PHE A 42 6.73 -1.03 4.28
CA PHE A 42 7.63 0.11 4.14
C PHE A 42 7.98 0.34 2.67
N ALA A 43 8.75 1.39 2.40
CA ALA A 43 9.19 1.73 1.06
C ALA A 43 10.65 2.17 1.10
N THR A 44 11.41 1.82 0.07
CA THR A 44 12.71 2.40 -0.23
C THR A 44 12.56 3.47 -1.32
N ASN A 45 13.67 3.94 -1.88
CA ASN A 45 13.64 4.84 -3.03
C ASN A 45 13.07 4.18 -4.29
N GLU A 46 13.15 2.84 -4.39
CA GLU A 46 12.84 2.11 -5.62
C GLU A 46 11.62 1.19 -5.52
N ARG A 47 11.37 0.63 -4.32
CA ARG A 47 10.40 -0.45 -4.15
C ARG A 47 9.53 -0.25 -2.91
N HIS A 48 8.33 -0.80 -2.97
CA HIS A 48 7.49 -1.03 -1.79
C HIS A 48 7.70 -2.45 -1.31
N PHE A 49 7.75 -2.64 0.01
CA PHE A 49 7.98 -3.93 0.65
C PHE A 49 6.84 -4.25 1.60
N ALA A 50 6.49 -5.54 1.63
CA ALA A 50 5.60 -6.15 2.59
C ALA A 50 6.33 -7.31 3.25
N LEU A 51 6.40 -7.26 4.57
CA LEU A 51 6.84 -8.38 5.40
C LEU A 51 5.59 -9.08 5.90
N LEU A 52 5.52 -10.38 5.67
CA LEU A 52 4.34 -11.19 5.87
C LEU A 52 4.71 -12.38 6.74
N GLN A 53 3.79 -12.79 7.58
CA GLN A 53 3.92 -13.98 8.41
C GLN A 53 2.69 -14.87 8.24
N GLU A 54 2.88 -16.16 8.44
CA GLU A 54 1.79 -17.13 8.52
C GLU A 54 1.24 -17.15 9.94
N PRO A 55 -0.03 -16.79 10.17
CA PRO A 55 -0.61 -16.89 11.49
C PRO A 55 -0.84 -18.35 11.84
N LEU A 56 -0.59 -18.72 13.11
CA LEU A 56 -0.86 -20.06 13.65
C LEU A 56 -2.31 -20.53 13.39
N CYS A 57 -3.26 -19.59 13.44
CA CYS A 57 -4.66 -19.83 13.14
C CYS A 57 -5.09 -18.90 12.00
N PRO A 58 -5.04 -19.36 10.74
CA PRO A 58 -5.58 -18.62 9.60
C PRO A 58 -7.07 -18.35 9.79
N ALA A 59 -7.45 -17.09 9.60
CA ALA A 59 -8.85 -16.65 9.71
C ALA A 59 -9.22 -15.84 8.47
N PRO A 60 -10.05 -16.38 7.56
CA PRO A 60 -10.44 -15.67 6.36
C PRO A 60 -11.29 -14.45 6.70
N LEU A 61 -11.19 -13.42 5.86
CA LEU A 61 -11.99 -12.22 6.01
C LEU A 61 -13.46 -12.50 5.71
N PRO A 62 -14.41 -11.93 6.49
CA PRO A 62 -15.84 -12.07 6.19
C PRO A 62 -16.15 -11.54 4.78
N PRO A 63 -16.81 -12.33 3.90
CA PRO A 63 -17.01 -11.96 2.49
C PRO A 63 -17.66 -10.59 2.30
N ARG A 64 -18.64 -10.25 3.13
CA ARG A 64 -19.33 -8.95 3.10
C ARG A 64 -18.40 -7.79 3.41
N LYS A 65 -17.49 -7.92 4.39
CA LYS A 65 -16.55 -6.84 4.72
C LYS A 65 -15.46 -6.74 3.66
N LEU A 66 -15.02 -7.88 3.11
CA LEU A 66 -14.06 -7.94 2.02
C LEU A 66 -14.55 -7.20 0.78
N GLN A 67 -15.80 -7.40 0.35
CA GLN A 67 -16.39 -6.68 -0.79
C GLN A 67 -16.37 -5.16 -0.63
N LEU A 68 -16.55 -4.67 0.61
CA LEU A 68 -16.47 -3.23 0.90
C LEU A 68 -15.04 -2.71 0.79
N LEU A 69 -14.08 -3.43 1.39
CA LEU A 69 -12.66 -3.10 1.29
C LEU A 69 -12.21 -3.10 -0.17
N GLU A 70 -12.53 -4.15 -0.90
CA GLU A 70 -12.20 -4.32 -2.31
C GLU A 70 -12.74 -3.17 -3.15
N SER A 71 -14.03 -2.82 -3.00
CA SER A 71 -14.64 -1.68 -3.70
C SER A 71 -13.84 -0.39 -3.49
N VAL A 72 -13.38 -0.14 -2.26
CA VAL A 72 -12.59 1.04 -1.92
C VAL A 72 -11.18 0.99 -2.54
N LEU A 73 -10.49 -0.16 -2.48
CA LEU A 73 -9.17 -0.36 -3.07
C LEU A 73 -9.21 -0.28 -4.61
N LEU A 74 -10.28 -0.74 -5.23
CA LEU A 74 -10.51 -0.69 -6.68
C LEU A 74 -10.95 0.69 -7.18
N GLY A 75 -11.00 1.71 -6.32
CA GLY A 75 -11.15 3.10 -6.73
C GLY A 75 -12.52 3.72 -6.45
N LYS A 76 -13.47 3.00 -5.85
CA LYS A 76 -14.73 3.64 -5.43
C LYS A 76 -14.49 4.52 -4.21
N ALA A 77 -15.08 5.72 -4.21
CA ALA A 77 -15.05 6.58 -3.03
C ALA A 77 -15.91 5.95 -1.92
N PRO A 78 -15.49 5.95 -0.64
CA PRO A 78 -16.27 5.36 0.44
C PRO A 78 -17.72 5.86 0.55
N LYS A 79 -17.97 7.15 0.22
CA LYS A 79 -19.33 7.72 0.16
C LYS A 79 -20.21 7.11 -0.95
N VAL A 80 -19.61 6.74 -2.08
CA VAL A 80 -20.30 6.09 -3.20
C VAL A 80 -20.62 4.66 -2.81
N VAL A 81 -19.66 3.94 -2.23
CA VAL A 81 -19.88 2.57 -1.70
C VAL A 81 -20.98 2.57 -0.63
N ALA A 82 -20.97 3.55 0.28
CA ALA A 82 -22.00 3.70 1.30
C ALA A 82 -23.39 3.87 0.69
N MET A 83 -23.52 4.74 -0.32
CA MET A 83 -24.78 4.97 -1.05
C MET A 83 -25.25 3.72 -1.80
N GLU A 84 -24.37 3.07 -2.56
CA GLU A 84 -24.68 1.84 -3.32
C GLU A 84 -25.12 0.69 -2.41
N GLN A 85 -24.52 0.59 -1.22
CA GLN A 85 -24.79 -0.49 -0.25
C GLN A 85 -25.87 -0.12 0.78
N GLN A 86 -26.49 1.07 0.66
CA GLN A 86 -27.47 1.61 1.62
C GLN A 86 -26.98 1.56 3.08
N ARG A 87 -25.71 1.94 3.30
CA ARG A 87 -25.05 1.95 4.61
C ARG A 87 -24.53 3.34 4.95
N SER A 88 -24.29 3.59 6.23
CA SER A 88 -23.60 4.81 6.64
C SER A 88 -22.12 4.78 6.23
N LEU A 89 -21.54 5.96 5.99
CA LEU A 89 -20.11 6.10 5.73
C LEU A 89 -19.25 5.56 6.90
N SER A 90 -19.72 5.72 8.13
CA SER A 90 -19.07 5.17 9.33
C SER A 90 -19.02 3.64 9.31
N SER A 91 -20.09 2.99 8.86
CA SER A 91 -20.14 1.52 8.72
C SER A 91 -19.15 1.01 7.68
N ILE A 92 -19.03 1.70 6.53
CA ILE A 92 -18.03 1.35 5.50
C ILE A 92 -16.61 1.53 6.04
N THR A 93 -16.35 2.65 6.71
CA THR A 93 -15.02 2.95 7.27
C THR A 93 -14.64 1.94 8.35
N GLY A 94 -15.56 1.61 9.26
CA GLY A 94 -15.34 0.61 10.31
C GLY A 94 -15.08 -0.78 9.72
N ALA A 95 -15.89 -1.23 8.76
CA ALA A 95 -15.68 -2.52 8.10
C ALA A 95 -14.33 -2.59 7.35
N THR A 96 -13.92 -1.48 6.72
CA THR A 96 -12.62 -1.36 6.05
C THR A 96 -11.48 -1.46 7.05
N GLN A 97 -11.57 -0.74 8.17
CA GLN A 97 -10.58 -0.78 9.25
C GLN A 97 -10.47 -2.16 9.91
N ASP A 98 -11.60 -2.84 10.11
CA ASP A 98 -11.62 -4.20 10.65
C ASP A 98 -10.87 -5.17 9.74
N CYS A 99 -11.08 -5.09 8.42
CA CYS A 99 -10.36 -5.93 7.46
C CYS A 99 -8.86 -5.64 7.47
N LEU A 100 -8.48 -4.37 7.47
CA LEU A 100 -7.06 -3.97 7.51
C LEU A 100 -6.39 -4.47 8.80
N ARG A 101 -7.06 -4.36 9.95
CA ARG A 101 -6.56 -4.87 11.23
C ARG A 101 -6.43 -6.40 11.22
N ALA A 102 -7.41 -7.10 10.66
CA ALA A 102 -7.34 -8.56 10.49
C ALA A 102 -6.17 -8.96 9.58
N MET A 103 -5.89 -8.19 8.51
CA MET A 103 -4.69 -8.37 7.68
C MET A 103 -3.37 -7.96 8.38
N GLY A 104 -3.38 -7.41 9.58
CA GLY A 104 -2.18 -6.96 10.30
C GLY A 104 -1.76 -5.51 10.01
N LEU A 105 -2.54 -4.77 9.22
CA LEU A 105 -2.30 -3.35 8.97
C LEU A 105 -3.00 -2.49 10.02
N VAL A 106 -2.21 -1.79 10.83
CA VAL A 106 -2.69 -0.84 11.84
C VAL A 106 -2.16 0.57 11.59
N GLY A 107 -2.95 1.58 11.97
CA GLY A 107 -2.54 2.98 11.92
C GLY A 107 -2.34 3.54 10.51
N ALA A 108 -1.29 4.34 10.32
CA ALA A 108 -1.01 5.06 9.08
C ALA A 108 -0.73 4.15 7.87
N ALA A 109 -0.19 2.94 8.11
CA ALA A 109 0.03 1.92 7.09
C ALA A 109 -1.27 1.37 6.49
N ALA A 110 -2.35 1.37 7.28
CA ALA A 110 -3.66 0.86 6.87
C ALA A 110 -4.35 1.77 5.85
N GLN A 111 -4.15 3.09 5.93
CA GLN A 111 -4.90 4.05 5.12
C GLN A 111 -4.40 4.18 3.67
N ALA A 112 -3.24 3.59 3.34
CA ALA A 112 -2.57 3.86 2.07
C ALA A 112 -1.50 2.85 1.67
N SER A 113 -1.67 1.58 2.00
CA SER A 113 -0.78 0.56 1.45
C SER A 113 -0.96 0.54 -0.08
N VAL A 114 -0.04 1.21 -0.77
CA VAL A 114 0.08 1.17 -2.23
C VAL A 114 0.18 -0.27 -2.68
N LEU A 115 0.97 -1.07 -1.95
CA LEU A 115 1.17 -2.50 -2.20
C LEU A 115 -0.15 -3.29 -2.09
N LEU A 116 -0.96 -3.07 -1.03
CA LEU A 116 -2.27 -3.72 -0.90
C LEU A 116 -3.22 -3.31 -2.04
N THR A 117 -3.18 -2.04 -2.45
CA THR A 117 -3.99 -1.53 -3.56
C THR A 117 -3.56 -2.17 -4.89
N MET A 118 -2.26 -2.33 -5.12
CA MET A 118 -1.72 -3.03 -6.29
C MET A 118 -2.10 -4.51 -6.29
N ALA A 119 -2.03 -5.19 -5.14
CA ALA A 119 -2.41 -6.60 -5.01
C ALA A 119 -3.89 -6.82 -5.30
N ALA A 120 -4.77 -6.01 -4.71
CA ALA A 120 -6.20 -6.06 -5.01
C ALA A 120 -6.45 -5.81 -6.51
N ARG A 121 -5.77 -4.85 -7.12
CA ARG A 121 -5.92 -4.59 -8.56
C ARG A 121 -5.39 -5.72 -9.42
N ALA A 122 -4.24 -6.31 -9.11
CA ALA A 122 -3.71 -7.46 -9.83
C ALA A 122 -4.69 -8.65 -9.83
N ALA A 123 -5.42 -8.86 -8.73
CA ALA A 123 -6.43 -9.91 -8.63
C ALA A 123 -7.71 -9.64 -9.43
N HIS A 124 -8.13 -8.37 -9.55
CA HIS A 124 -9.45 -8.02 -10.15
C HIS A 124 -9.38 -7.32 -11.53
N ARG A 125 -8.23 -6.76 -11.92
CA ARG A 125 -8.00 -6.03 -13.18
C ARG A 125 -6.60 -6.30 -13.70
N ALA A 126 -6.46 -7.39 -14.44
CA ALA A 126 -5.20 -7.91 -14.97
C ALA A 126 -4.37 -6.89 -15.74
N ASP A 127 -5.08 -6.04 -16.44
CA ASP A 127 -4.63 -5.13 -17.48
C ASP A 127 -4.24 -3.74 -16.91
N TRP A 128 -4.43 -3.52 -15.60
CA TRP A 128 -4.33 -2.19 -14.97
C TRP A 128 -3.28 -2.09 -13.85
N SER A 129 -2.54 -3.16 -13.55
CA SER A 129 -1.54 -3.18 -12.47
C SER A 129 -0.31 -4.02 -12.84
N PRO A 130 0.89 -3.66 -12.37
CA PRO A 130 2.02 -4.58 -12.37
C PRO A 130 1.61 -5.88 -11.67
N ARG A 131 1.64 -6.99 -12.40
CA ARG A 131 1.39 -8.34 -11.85
C ARG A 131 2.63 -8.93 -11.22
N VAL A 132 3.81 -8.52 -11.68
CA VAL A 132 5.06 -9.14 -11.28
C VAL A 132 5.59 -8.48 -10.01
N ALA A 133 5.61 -9.24 -8.92
CA ALA A 133 6.34 -8.92 -7.69
C ALA A 133 7.60 -9.77 -7.60
N THR A 134 8.53 -9.35 -6.75
CA THR A 134 9.63 -10.21 -6.29
C THR A 134 9.21 -10.83 -4.97
N SER A 135 9.48 -12.12 -4.81
CA SER A 135 9.24 -12.86 -3.57
C SER A 135 10.54 -13.44 -3.05
N SER A 136 10.75 -13.31 -1.75
CA SER A 136 11.80 -14.03 -1.03
C SER A 136 11.33 -14.41 0.37
N GLU A 137 12.09 -15.26 1.04
CA GLU A 137 11.82 -15.69 2.40
C GLU A 137 13.05 -15.37 3.25
N LEU A 138 12.81 -14.93 4.48
CA LEU A 138 13.82 -14.77 5.51
C LEU A 138 13.38 -15.52 6.75
N SER A 139 14.33 -16.06 7.51
CA SER A 139 14.04 -16.73 8.78
C SER A 139 14.60 -15.91 9.93
N VAL A 140 13.74 -15.53 10.88
CA VAL A 140 14.12 -14.77 12.08
C VAL A 140 13.63 -15.53 13.28
N ASP A 141 14.53 -15.90 14.18
CA ASP A 141 14.21 -16.70 15.36
C ASP A 141 13.47 -18.02 15.00
N HIS A 142 13.81 -18.63 13.86
CA HIS A 142 13.16 -19.82 13.26
C HIS A 142 11.74 -19.63 12.74
N GLU A 143 11.21 -18.41 12.75
CA GLU A 143 9.92 -18.09 12.14
C GLU A 143 10.12 -17.64 10.67
N PRO A 144 9.43 -18.26 9.72
CA PRO A 144 9.49 -17.85 8.32
C PRO A 144 8.75 -16.54 8.11
N ILE A 145 9.43 -15.58 7.50
CA ILE A 145 8.87 -14.30 7.09
C ILE A 145 8.98 -14.20 5.58
N HIS A 146 7.83 -14.04 4.93
CA HIS A 146 7.75 -13.83 3.50
C HIS A 146 7.95 -12.35 3.18
N VAL A 147 8.83 -12.05 2.23
CA VAL A 147 9.09 -10.71 1.71
C VAL A 147 8.50 -10.61 0.31
N ILE A 148 7.51 -9.74 0.15
CA ILE A 148 6.98 -9.37 -1.16
C ILE A 148 7.36 -7.94 -1.45
N SER A 149 7.95 -7.70 -2.62
CA SER A 149 8.30 -6.36 -3.04
C SER A 149 7.85 -6.05 -4.46
N VAL A 150 7.53 -4.78 -4.70
CA VAL A 150 7.10 -4.29 -6.02
C VAL A 150 7.80 -2.98 -6.35
N PRO A 151 8.09 -2.69 -7.63
CA PRO A 151 8.56 -1.38 -8.04
C PRO A 151 7.57 -0.28 -7.62
N ARG A 152 8.12 0.86 -7.22
CA ARG A 152 7.32 2.02 -6.84
C ARG A 152 6.56 2.60 -8.06
N PRO A 153 5.22 2.76 -7.98
CA PRO A 153 4.47 3.34 -9.10
C PRO A 153 4.72 4.86 -9.26
N ASP A 154 5.37 5.49 -8.28
CA ASP A 154 5.74 6.91 -8.23
C ASP A 154 7.22 7.18 -8.58
N LEU A 155 7.94 6.23 -9.19
CA LEU A 155 9.29 6.49 -9.71
C LEU A 155 9.26 7.52 -10.83
N ARG A 156 8.27 7.44 -11.72
CA ARG A 156 8.11 8.31 -12.89
C ARG A 156 7.01 9.35 -12.68
N LEU A 157 7.11 10.12 -11.60
CA LEU A 157 6.23 11.28 -11.41
C LEU A 157 6.38 12.27 -12.59
N PRO A 158 5.31 12.95 -13.02
CA PRO A 158 5.39 13.97 -14.06
C PRO A 158 6.41 15.05 -13.71
N LYS A 159 7.18 15.50 -14.72
CA LYS A 159 8.14 16.61 -14.59
C LYS A 159 7.50 17.94 -14.19
N THR A 160 6.18 18.04 -14.21
CA THR A 160 5.41 19.22 -13.77
C THR A 160 5.43 19.41 -12.25
N LEU A 161 5.71 18.34 -11.49
CA LEU A 161 5.92 18.44 -10.05
C LEU A 161 7.30 19.01 -9.75
N SER A 162 7.36 19.96 -8.81
CA SER A 162 8.63 20.40 -8.25
C SER A 162 9.25 19.28 -7.42
N LEU A 163 10.56 19.36 -7.15
CA LEU A 163 11.24 18.39 -6.30
C LEU A 163 10.59 18.30 -4.91
N ALA A 164 10.21 19.44 -4.32
CA ALA A 164 9.55 19.47 -3.02
C ALA A 164 8.16 18.80 -3.04
N GLU A 165 7.35 19.08 -4.07
CA GLU A 165 6.04 18.45 -4.26
C GLU A 165 6.17 16.94 -4.46
N ALA A 166 7.12 16.50 -5.28
CA ALA A 166 7.39 15.09 -5.52
C ALA A 166 7.83 14.38 -4.23
N THR A 167 8.77 14.95 -3.47
CA THR A 167 9.24 14.34 -2.21
C THR A 167 8.11 14.21 -1.19
N VAL A 168 7.31 15.25 -0.99
CA VAL A 168 6.19 15.20 -0.06
C VAL A 168 5.14 14.18 -0.51
N LEU A 169 4.85 14.10 -1.82
CA LEU A 169 3.94 13.11 -2.35
C LEU A 169 4.46 11.67 -2.14
N ARG A 170 5.75 11.42 -2.39
CA ARG A 170 6.37 10.09 -2.18
C ARG A 170 6.32 9.65 -0.71
N SER A 171 6.53 10.59 0.22
CA SER A 171 6.47 10.34 1.66
C SER A 171 5.03 10.01 2.08
N LEU A 172 4.06 10.77 1.56
CA LEU A 172 2.64 10.45 1.73
C LEU A 172 2.32 9.07 1.15
N LEU A 173 2.81 8.71 -0.04
CA LEU A 173 2.55 7.38 -0.62
C LEU A 173 3.26 6.24 0.15
N ALA A 174 4.36 6.53 0.84
CA ALA A 174 5.05 5.59 1.71
C ALA A 174 4.33 5.35 3.06
N GLY A 175 3.26 6.09 3.35
CA GLY A 175 2.47 5.90 4.57
C GLY A 175 2.64 6.99 5.62
N GLU A 176 3.50 7.98 5.40
CA GLU A 176 3.78 9.01 6.40
C GLU A 176 2.60 9.97 6.59
N SER A 177 2.40 10.40 7.85
CA SER A 177 1.45 11.45 8.23
C SER A 177 2.02 12.84 7.96
N TYR A 178 1.16 13.86 7.93
CA TYR A 178 1.60 15.24 7.70
C TYR A 178 2.59 15.71 8.77
N ALA A 179 2.43 15.26 10.02
CA ALA A 179 3.33 15.53 11.13
C ALA A 179 4.71 14.87 10.93
N GLN A 180 4.75 13.62 10.48
CA GLN A 180 6.01 12.93 10.18
C GLN A 180 6.74 13.60 9.02
N ILE A 181 6.02 13.90 7.93
CA ILE A 181 6.59 14.58 6.76
C ILE A 181 7.11 15.97 7.15
N SER A 182 6.35 16.72 7.96
CA SER A 182 6.75 18.06 8.37
C SER A 182 7.98 18.04 9.27
N SER A 183 8.04 17.07 10.20
CA SER A 183 9.20 16.87 11.09
C SER A 183 10.44 16.47 10.29
N ALA A 184 10.33 15.50 9.38
CA ALA A 184 11.44 15.02 8.57
C ALA A 184 11.99 16.10 7.61
N ARG A 185 11.18 17.10 7.26
CA ARG A 185 11.53 18.17 6.33
C ARG A 185 11.76 19.52 7.02
N GLU A 186 11.75 19.57 8.34
CA GLU A 186 11.94 20.79 9.14
C GLU A 186 11.03 21.94 8.66
N THR A 187 9.76 21.63 8.38
CA THR A 187 8.78 22.60 7.86
C THR A 187 7.47 22.49 8.64
N SER A 188 6.54 23.43 8.44
CA SER A 188 5.21 23.33 9.02
C SER A 188 4.31 22.31 8.31
N GLN A 189 3.36 21.71 9.03
CA GLN A 189 2.31 20.86 8.44
C GLN A 189 1.46 21.61 7.40
N ARG A 190 1.27 22.93 7.57
CA ARG A 190 0.59 23.78 6.59
C ARG A 190 1.33 23.82 5.26
N THR A 191 2.67 23.92 5.29
CA THR A 191 3.51 23.86 4.09
C THR A 191 3.36 22.51 3.37
N VAL A 192 3.39 21.41 4.12
CA VAL A 192 3.17 20.06 3.59
C VAL A 192 1.80 19.94 2.91
N ALA A 193 0.75 20.42 3.57
CA ALA A 193 -0.61 20.42 3.02
C ALA A 193 -0.71 21.23 1.73
N ASN A 194 -0.09 22.42 1.68
CA ASN A 194 -0.07 23.26 0.48
C ASN A 194 0.69 22.60 -0.69
N GLN A 195 1.82 21.96 -0.42
CA GLN A 195 2.60 21.21 -1.41
C GLN A 195 1.80 20.02 -1.96
N LEU A 196 1.11 19.26 -1.10
CA LEU A 196 0.22 18.18 -1.53
C LEU A 196 -0.95 18.70 -2.37
N ALA A 197 -1.58 19.80 -1.96
CA ALA A 197 -2.68 20.40 -2.71
C ALA A 197 -2.22 20.87 -4.11
N ALA A 198 -1.03 21.48 -4.21
CA ALA A 198 -0.44 21.84 -5.50
C ALA A 198 -0.13 20.61 -6.35
N ALA A 199 0.45 19.57 -5.76
CA ALA A 199 0.74 18.32 -6.44
C ALA A 199 -0.54 17.66 -6.98
N PHE A 200 -1.60 17.55 -6.17
CA PHE A 200 -2.89 17.00 -6.58
C PHE A 200 -3.52 17.77 -7.75
N ARG A 201 -3.48 19.11 -7.70
CA ARG A 201 -3.96 19.94 -8.83
C ARG A 201 -3.16 19.69 -10.10
N LYS A 202 -1.82 19.66 -10.02
CA LYS A 202 -0.94 19.39 -11.17
C LYS A 202 -1.11 17.99 -11.76
N LEU A 203 -1.45 17.02 -10.91
CA LEU A 203 -1.75 15.65 -11.32
C LEU A 203 -3.20 15.47 -11.81
N GLY A 204 -4.07 16.46 -11.61
CA GLY A 204 -5.49 16.37 -11.95
C GLY A 204 -6.27 15.37 -11.10
N VAL A 205 -5.86 15.16 -9.85
CA VAL A 205 -6.46 14.17 -8.93
C VAL A 205 -7.04 14.84 -7.70
N SER A 206 -8.08 14.24 -7.12
CA SER A 206 -8.80 14.81 -5.98
C SER A 206 -8.15 14.54 -4.61
N GLY A 207 -7.09 13.73 -4.56
CA GLY A 207 -6.38 13.43 -3.32
C GLY A 207 -5.54 12.16 -3.39
N ARG A 208 -5.12 11.65 -2.23
CA ARG A 208 -4.20 10.51 -2.08
C ARG A 208 -4.67 9.24 -2.81
N ARG A 209 -5.91 8.80 -2.60
CA ARG A 209 -6.45 7.58 -3.21
C ARG A 209 -6.49 7.67 -4.74
N ALA A 210 -7.00 8.79 -5.27
CA ALA A 210 -7.01 9.05 -6.70
C ALA A 210 -5.58 9.13 -7.28
N THR A 211 -4.62 9.60 -6.48
CA THR A 211 -3.20 9.60 -6.87
C THR A 211 -2.65 8.18 -6.99
N ILE A 212 -2.87 7.32 -5.99
CA ILE A 212 -2.45 5.91 -6.02
C ILE A 212 -3.03 5.22 -7.27
N GLU A 213 -4.32 5.37 -7.50
CA GLU A 213 -5.01 4.82 -8.66
C GLU A 213 -4.39 5.28 -9.99
N ARG A 214 -4.18 6.60 -10.14
CA ARG A 214 -3.59 7.18 -11.34
C ARG A 214 -2.17 6.67 -11.59
N LEU A 215 -1.37 6.52 -10.54
CA LEU A 215 0.01 6.07 -10.63
C LEU A 215 0.12 4.58 -10.97
N ILE A 216 -0.69 3.73 -10.34
CA ILE A 216 -0.75 2.30 -10.65
C ILE A 216 -1.13 2.11 -12.13
N GLN A 217 -2.19 2.79 -12.58
CA GLN A 217 -2.64 2.72 -13.98
C GLN A 217 -1.53 3.16 -14.96
N ARG A 218 -0.85 4.26 -14.67
CA ARG A 218 0.24 4.76 -15.52
C ARG A 218 1.45 3.82 -15.51
N SER A 219 1.76 3.21 -14.38
CA SER A 219 2.89 2.27 -14.28
C SER A 219 2.66 1.01 -15.11
N ALA A 220 1.43 0.50 -15.16
CA ALA A 220 1.05 -0.65 -15.99
C ALA A 220 1.13 -0.35 -17.50
N GLN A 221 0.92 0.92 -17.91
CA GLN A 221 1.03 1.33 -19.31
C GLN A 221 2.49 1.51 -19.79
N LEU A 222 3.46 1.57 -18.86
CA LEU A 222 4.86 1.84 -19.14
C LEU A 222 5.77 0.63 -18.92
N ALA A 223 5.21 -0.50 -18.49
CA ALA A 223 5.87 -1.78 -18.26
C ALA A 223 5.61 -2.71 -19.46
#